data_AF-A0A9E0JY34-F1
#
_entry.id   AF-A0A9E0JY34-F1
#
_cell.length_a   1.000
_cell.length_b   1.000
_cell.length_c   1.000
_cell.angle_alpha   90.00
_cell.angle_beta   90.00
_cell.angle_gamma   90.00
#
_symmetry.space_group_name_H-M   'P 1'
#
loop_
_entity.id
_entity.type
_entity.pdbx_description
1 polymer ?
#
loop_
_entity_poly.entity_id
_entity_poly.type
_entity_poly.pdbx_seq_one_letter_code
_entity_poly.pdbx_strand_id
1 'polypeptide(L)'
;MITMLSLPKLNRLSPNMQSTLLKIIEEAGELARAVLTFLPYEHLGKKEILTEPLIKGYLDAVSSELLDVAQTCVTMIFVLEEECNVKTERYIDNHLKKLSNKGYNFNKTLNYNIYTENNFKYLALPKLLLPKVTLLTTVCKIQEEVGELTQYLGKKAGASGESEKLDFSTILDGSVQELLDVAQCCFTMLYILADRYDVDTIELVEDHVNKLKRKGYCV
;
A
#
# COMPACT_ATOMS: atom_id res chain seq x y z
N MET A 1 -14.79 -0.70 -10.49
CA MET A 1 -14.09 -1.85 -9.88
C MET A 1 -12.61 -1.64 -10.13
N ILE A 2 -11.77 -1.57 -9.08
CA ILE A 2 -10.32 -1.50 -9.29
C ILE A 2 -9.88 -2.81 -9.89
N THR A 3 -9.37 -2.76 -11.10
CA THR A 3 -8.70 -3.90 -11.74
C THR A 3 -7.19 -3.77 -11.64
N MET A 4 -6.69 -2.54 -11.49
CA MET A 4 -5.27 -2.23 -11.51
C MET A 4 -5.02 -0.86 -10.88
N LEU A 5 -3.93 -0.74 -10.12
CA LEU A 5 -3.42 0.51 -9.59
C LEU A 5 -2.09 0.81 -10.27
N SER A 6 -1.94 2.03 -10.79
CA SER A 6 -0.73 2.49 -11.48
C SER A 6 -0.15 3.69 -10.76
N LEU A 7 1.04 3.53 -10.17
CA LEU A 7 1.71 4.59 -9.43
C LEU A 7 3.09 4.91 -10.02
N PRO A 8 3.45 6.20 -10.16
CA PRO A 8 4.67 6.61 -10.83
C PRO A 8 5.90 6.34 -9.96
N LYS A 9 7.04 6.16 -10.63
CA LYS A 9 8.35 6.36 -10.03
C LYS A 9 8.52 7.85 -9.72
N LEU A 10 8.99 8.15 -8.51
CA LEU A 10 9.30 9.53 -8.10
C LEU A 10 10.67 9.97 -8.64
N ASN A 11 10.79 10.05 -9.95
CA ASN A 11 12.05 10.26 -10.69
C ASN A 11 12.70 11.64 -10.54
N ARG A 12 12.10 12.54 -9.73
CA ARG A 12 12.71 13.81 -9.32
C ARG A 12 13.21 13.80 -7.87
N LEU A 13 13.05 12.67 -7.18
CA LEU A 13 13.59 12.42 -5.85
C LEU A 13 14.71 11.37 -5.95
N SER A 14 15.47 11.25 -4.87
CA SER A 14 16.52 10.22 -4.70
C SER A 14 16.20 9.32 -3.50
N PRO A 15 15.10 8.55 -3.54
CA PRO A 15 14.76 7.62 -2.47
C PRO A 15 15.81 6.52 -2.36
N ASN A 16 16.04 6.03 -1.15
CA ASN A 16 16.84 4.84 -0.87
C ASN A 16 16.11 3.97 0.17
N MET A 17 16.60 2.76 0.46
CA MET A 17 15.89 1.85 1.39
C MET A 17 15.64 2.47 2.76
N GLN A 18 16.61 3.20 3.33
CA GLN A 18 16.45 3.77 4.66
C GLN A 18 15.45 4.94 4.67
N SER A 19 15.60 5.89 3.75
CA SER A 19 14.70 7.06 3.68
C SER A 19 13.26 6.65 3.35
N THR A 20 13.10 5.66 2.47
CA THR A 20 11.79 5.14 2.09
C THR A 20 11.14 4.33 3.22
N LEU A 21 11.94 3.61 4.03
CA LEU A 21 11.44 2.92 5.23
C LEU A 21 10.93 3.92 6.28
N LEU A 22 11.66 5.01 6.52
CA LEU A 22 11.17 6.06 7.41
C LEU A 22 9.89 6.70 6.87
N LYS A 23 9.84 6.95 5.56
CA LYS A 23 8.68 7.54 4.92
C LYS A 23 7.44 6.63 5.01
N ILE A 24 7.56 5.32 4.80
CA ILE A 24 6.38 4.43 4.87
C ILE A 24 5.82 4.34 6.30
N ILE A 25 6.67 4.47 7.33
CA ILE A 25 6.23 4.56 8.73
C ILE A 25 5.48 5.87 8.97
N GLU A 26 5.98 6.99 8.45
CA GLU A 26 5.31 8.30 8.50
C GLU A 26 3.92 8.24 7.85
N GLU A 27 3.85 7.81 6.58
CA GLU A 27 2.59 7.73 5.82
C GLU A 27 1.58 6.78 6.48
N ALA A 28 2.03 5.64 7.03
CA ALA A 28 1.15 4.72 7.77
C ALA A 28 0.56 5.38 9.03
N GLY A 29 1.34 6.21 9.72
CA GLY A 29 0.88 7.00 10.86
C GLY A 29 -0.11 8.10 10.45
N GLU A 30 0.12 8.77 9.32
CA GLU A 30 -0.81 9.78 8.78
C GLU A 30 -2.15 9.15 8.37
N LEU A 31 -2.12 7.99 7.72
CA LEU A 31 -3.32 7.19 7.43
C LEU A 31 -4.06 6.80 8.71
N ALA A 32 -3.34 6.32 9.73
CA ALA A 32 -3.95 5.98 11.03
C ALA A 32 -4.67 7.17 11.66
N ARG A 33 -4.05 8.35 11.64
CA ARG A 33 -4.66 9.59 12.12
C ARG A 33 -5.91 9.98 11.32
N ALA A 34 -5.86 9.88 10.00
CA ALA A 34 -7.00 10.17 9.13
C ALA A 34 -8.18 9.22 9.40
N VAL A 35 -7.89 7.91 9.51
CA VAL A 35 -8.91 6.89 9.84
C VAL A 35 -9.51 7.14 11.21
N LEU A 36 -8.71 7.44 12.23
CA LEU A 36 -9.21 7.77 13.57
C LEU A 36 -10.11 9.01 13.58
N THR A 37 -9.80 10.00 12.75
CA THR A 37 -10.60 11.22 12.62
C THR A 37 -11.94 10.94 11.94
N PHE A 38 -11.96 10.04 10.95
CA PHE A 38 -13.19 9.62 10.27
C PHE A 38 -14.02 8.60 11.06
N LEU A 39 -13.40 7.84 11.97
CA LEU A 39 -14.00 6.71 12.68
C LEU A 39 -15.38 6.99 13.32
N PRO A 40 -15.64 8.15 13.97
CA PRO A 40 -16.96 8.46 14.51
C PRO A 40 -18.08 8.44 13.47
N TYR A 41 -17.75 8.64 12.20
CA TYR A 41 -18.67 8.75 11.07
C TYR A 41 -18.73 7.46 10.22
N GLU A 42 -17.99 6.41 10.58
CA GLU A 42 -17.87 5.20 9.76
C GLU A 42 -19.23 4.52 9.51
N HIS A 43 -20.17 4.67 10.44
CA HIS A 43 -21.52 4.12 10.39
C HIS A 43 -22.46 4.83 9.41
N LEU A 44 -22.10 6.04 8.95
CA LEU A 44 -22.92 6.83 8.03
C LEU A 44 -22.91 6.22 6.63
N GLY A 45 -24.05 6.34 5.94
CA GLY A 45 -24.17 5.95 4.55
C GLY A 45 -23.65 7.02 3.59
N LYS A 46 -23.47 6.64 2.32
CA LYS A 46 -23.02 7.53 1.22
C LYS A 46 -23.74 8.88 1.20
N LYS A 47 -25.07 8.87 1.29
CA LYS A 47 -25.89 10.09 1.16
C LYS A 47 -25.55 11.11 2.25
N GLU A 48 -25.38 10.64 3.48
CA GLU A 48 -25.09 11.48 4.65
C GLU A 48 -23.68 12.08 4.55
N ILE A 49 -22.71 11.28 4.11
CA ILE A 49 -21.32 11.74 3.90
C ILE A 49 -21.27 12.82 2.81
N LEU A 50 -21.99 12.63 1.69
CA LEU A 50 -21.97 13.59 0.58
C LEU A 50 -22.68 14.91 0.89
N THR A 51 -23.65 14.92 1.81
CA THR A 51 -24.37 16.14 2.21
C THR A 51 -23.61 16.99 3.22
N GLU A 52 -22.61 16.42 3.90
CA GLU A 52 -21.85 17.10 4.95
C GLU A 52 -20.38 17.31 4.51
N PRO A 53 -20.01 18.51 4.00
CA PRO A 53 -18.68 18.76 3.44
C PRO A 53 -17.51 18.42 4.37
N LEU A 54 -17.71 18.62 5.68
CA LEU A 54 -16.70 18.30 6.69
C LEU A 54 -16.42 16.79 6.76
N ILE A 55 -17.47 15.97 6.78
CA ILE A 55 -17.37 14.50 6.87
C ILE A 55 -16.78 13.95 5.58
N LYS A 56 -17.22 14.47 4.42
CA LYS A 56 -16.60 14.16 3.14
C LYS A 56 -15.09 14.46 3.15
N GLY A 57 -14.69 15.62 3.68
CA GLY A 57 -13.28 15.99 3.80
C GLY A 57 -12.45 15.02 4.64
N TYR A 58 -13.02 14.42 5.69
CA TYR A 58 -12.35 13.37 6.46
C TYR A 58 -12.18 12.06 5.69
N LEU A 59 -13.17 11.66 4.89
CA LEU A 59 -13.05 10.49 4.01
C LEU A 59 -12.06 10.72 2.87
N ASP A 60 -12.06 11.93 2.29
CA ASP A 60 -11.09 12.36 1.28
C ASP A 60 -9.65 12.31 1.85
N ALA A 61 -9.47 12.71 3.11
CA ALA A 61 -8.19 12.58 3.81
C ALA A 61 -7.76 11.11 3.94
N VAL A 62 -8.64 10.20 4.40
CA VAL A 62 -8.35 8.76 4.45
C VAL A 62 -7.90 8.24 3.09
N SER A 63 -8.60 8.64 2.03
CA SER A 63 -8.33 8.21 0.65
C SER A 63 -6.98 8.73 0.14
N SER A 64 -6.63 9.99 0.45
CA SER A 64 -5.33 10.57 0.08
C SER A 64 -4.17 9.87 0.81
N GLU A 65 -4.24 9.76 2.13
CA GLU A 65 -3.15 9.17 2.94
C GLU A 65 -2.95 7.69 2.56
N LEU A 66 -4.02 6.97 2.22
CA LEU A 66 -3.94 5.59 1.74
C LEU A 66 -3.09 5.48 0.47
N LEU A 67 -3.27 6.41 -0.47
CA LEU A 67 -2.47 6.43 -1.68
C LEU A 67 -1.04 6.89 -1.42
N ASP A 68 -0.78 7.74 -0.44
CA ASP A 68 0.59 8.09 -0.04
C ASP A 68 1.34 6.87 0.55
N VAL A 69 0.66 6.01 1.34
CA VAL A 69 1.20 4.70 1.75
C VAL A 69 1.48 3.80 0.54
N ALA A 70 0.52 3.65 -0.37
CA ALA A 70 0.68 2.82 -1.56
C ALA A 70 1.83 3.32 -2.47
N GLN A 71 1.95 4.64 -2.63
CA GLN A 71 3.02 5.28 -3.39
C GLN A 71 4.38 5.05 -2.76
N THR A 72 4.47 5.11 -1.43
CA THR A 72 5.74 4.87 -0.74
C THR A 72 6.13 3.39 -0.82
N CYS A 73 5.16 2.47 -0.74
CA CYS A 73 5.36 1.06 -1.03
C CYS A 73 5.92 0.84 -2.45
N VAL A 74 5.31 1.46 -3.47
CA VAL A 74 5.79 1.40 -4.86
C VAL A 74 7.18 2.01 -5.02
N THR A 75 7.46 3.10 -4.31
CA THR A 75 8.77 3.74 -4.30
C THR A 75 9.84 2.80 -3.75
N MET A 76 9.54 2.06 -2.68
CA MET A 76 10.46 1.05 -2.15
C MET A 76 10.67 -0.09 -3.15
N ILE A 77 9.63 -0.53 -3.84
CA ILE A 77 9.75 -1.56 -4.90
C ILE A 77 10.72 -1.09 -5.98
N PHE A 78 10.62 0.16 -6.45
CA PHE A 78 11.59 0.71 -7.40
C PHE A 78 13.02 0.73 -6.86
N VAL A 79 13.21 1.14 -5.59
CA VAL A 79 14.52 1.12 -4.92
C VAL A 79 15.11 -0.29 -4.92
N LEU A 80 14.34 -1.31 -4.54
CA LEU A 80 14.81 -2.69 -4.50
C LEU A 80 15.14 -3.24 -5.89
N GLU A 81 14.35 -2.91 -6.89
CA GLU A 81 14.60 -3.35 -8.27
C GLU A 81 15.84 -2.69 -8.88
N GLU A 82 16.07 -1.41 -8.61
CA GLU A 82 17.15 -0.64 -9.24
C GLU A 82 18.47 -0.73 -8.49
N GLU A 83 18.44 -0.63 -7.16
CA GLU A 83 19.66 -0.65 -6.34
C GLU A 83 20.09 -2.08 -5.98
N CYS A 84 19.13 -3.00 -5.88
CA CYS A 84 19.38 -4.38 -5.43
C CYS A 84 19.10 -5.45 -6.50
N ASN A 85 18.69 -5.05 -7.71
CA ASN A 85 18.39 -5.94 -8.84
C ASN A 85 17.34 -7.03 -8.51
N VAL A 86 16.41 -6.69 -7.62
CA VAL A 86 15.29 -7.55 -7.25
C VAL A 86 14.29 -7.62 -8.40
N LYS A 87 13.61 -8.76 -8.59
CA LYS A 87 12.57 -8.94 -9.62
C LYS A 87 11.23 -9.20 -8.96
N THR A 88 10.54 -8.14 -8.61
CA THR A 88 9.29 -8.17 -7.82
C THR A 88 8.20 -9.02 -8.47
N GLU A 89 8.18 -9.08 -9.80
CA GLU A 89 7.20 -9.87 -10.57
C GLU A 89 7.24 -11.36 -10.21
N ARG A 90 8.39 -11.87 -9.77
CA ARG A 90 8.56 -13.28 -9.36
C ARG A 90 7.89 -13.61 -8.03
N TYR A 91 7.49 -12.60 -7.26
CA TYR A 91 6.91 -12.78 -5.93
C TYR A 91 5.39 -12.88 -5.94
N ILE A 92 4.73 -12.55 -7.06
CA ILE A 92 3.27 -12.52 -7.12
C ILE A 92 2.65 -13.90 -6.85
N ASP A 93 3.18 -14.96 -7.46
CA ASP A 93 2.67 -16.33 -7.28
C ASP A 93 2.81 -16.80 -5.83
N ASN A 94 3.95 -16.47 -5.21
CA ASN A 94 4.20 -16.78 -3.80
C ASN A 94 3.23 -16.01 -2.89
N HIS A 95 2.97 -14.74 -3.19
CA HIS A 95 2.02 -13.92 -2.46
C HIS A 95 0.58 -14.48 -2.59
N LEU A 96 0.11 -14.82 -3.79
CA LEU A 96 -1.22 -15.42 -4.01
C LEU A 96 -1.37 -16.78 -3.32
N LYS A 97 -0.30 -17.59 -3.33
CA LYS A 97 -0.26 -18.87 -2.60
C LYS A 97 -0.32 -18.63 -1.09
N LYS A 98 0.43 -17.66 -0.56
CA LYS A 98 0.37 -17.26 0.86
C LYS A 98 -1.05 -16.85 1.24
N LEU A 99 -1.72 -16.03 0.43
CA LEU A 99 -3.10 -15.61 0.67
C LEU A 99 -4.06 -16.81 0.71
N SER A 100 -3.94 -17.73 -0.26
CA SER A 100 -4.74 -18.96 -0.30
C SER A 100 -4.51 -19.83 0.94
N ASN A 101 -3.26 -19.97 1.38
CA ASN A 101 -2.90 -20.77 2.57
C ASN A 101 -3.42 -20.15 3.87
N LYS A 102 -3.47 -18.82 3.96
CA LYS A 102 -4.10 -18.09 5.07
C LYS A 102 -5.65 -18.21 5.05
N GLY A 103 -6.22 -18.85 4.03
CA GLY A 103 -7.66 -19.07 3.91
C GLY A 103 -8.44 -17.89 3.29
N TYR A 104 -7.74 -16.93 2.68
CA TYR A 104 -8.41 -15.81 2.03
C TYR A 104 -9.04 -16.24 0.71
N ASN A 105 -10.30 -15.85 0.51
CA ASN A 105 -11.04 -16.10 -0.72
C ASN A 105 -10.97 -14.90 -1.66
N PHE A 106 -10.67 -15.15 -2.92
CA PHE A 106 -10.64 -14.16 -4.00
C PHE A 106 -10.84 -14.86 -5.35
N ASN A 107 -11.08 -14.09 -6.42
CA ASN A 107 -11.34 -14.64 -7.73
C ASN A 107 -10.06 -15.17 -8.41
N LYS A 108 -9.83 -16.49 -8.32
CA LYS A 108 -8.66 -17.16 -8.90
C LYS A 108 -8.64 -17.22 -10.44
N THR A 109 -9.72 -16.81 -11.13
CA THR A 109 -9.76 -16.78 -12.61
C THR A 109 -9.19 -15.48 -13.18
N LEU A 110 -8.95 -14.46 -12.35
CA LEU A 110 -8.37 -13.20 -12.78
C LEU A 110 -6.84 -13.31 -12.83
N ASN A 111 -6.24 -12.54 -13.73
CA ASN A 111 -4.78 -12.43 -13.81
C ASN A 111 -4.29 -11.35 -12.85
N TYR A 112 -3.61 -11.77 -11.79
CA TYR A 112 -2.96 -10.87 -10.84
C TYR A 112 -1.49 -10.77 -11.16
N ASN A 113 -0.98 -9.54 -11.25
CA ASN A 113 0.40 -9.29 -11.64
C ASN A 113 0.92 -8.00 -11.04
N ILE A 114 2.23 -7.87 -11.11
CA ILE A 114 2.95 -6.62 -10.90
C ILE A 114 3.92 -6.49 -12.06
N TYR A 115 4.08 -5.28 -12.61
CA TYR A 115 5.05 -5.01 -13.67
C TYR A 115 5.37 -3.52 -13.76
N THR A 116 6.50 -3.20 -14.38
CA THR A 116 6.89 -1.82 -14.68
C THR A 116 6.69 -1.51 -16.16
N GLU A 117 6.08 -0.37 -16.46
CA GLU A 117 6.04 0.18 -17.82
C GLU A 117 6.09 1.71 -17.75
N ASN A 118 6.90 2.36 -18.60
CA ASN A 118 6.97 3.82 -18.73
C ASN A 118 7.15 4.61 -17.41
N ASN A 119 8.00 4.14 -16.49
CA ASN A 119 8.19 4.69 -15.14
C ASN A 119 6.96 4.59 -14.23
N PHE A 120 5.99 3.75 -14.55
CA PHE A 120 4.87 3.42 -13.66
C PHE A 120 5.00 1.97 -13.20
N LYS A 121 4.67 1.75 -11.93
CA LYS A 121 4.44 0.43 -11.38
C LYS A 121 2.95 0.14 -11.47
N TYR A 122 2.62 -0.95 -12.14
CA TYR A 122 1.26 -1.45 -12.26
C TYR A 122 1.11 -2.63 -11.31
N LEU A 123 0.08 -2.59 -10.47
CA LEU A 123 -0.27 -3.64 -9.53
C LEU A 123 -1.70 -4.08 -9.79
N ALA A 124 -1.93 -5.37 -9.95
CA ALA A 124 -3.24 -5.99 -9.98
C ALA A 124 -3.30 -7.03 -8.86
N LEU A 125 -3.84 -6.62 -7.70
CA LEU A 125 -3.95 -7.47 -6.51
C LEU A 125 -5.41 -7.87 -6.22
N PRO A 126 -5.65 -9.05 -5.63
CA PRO A 126 -6.98 -9.58 -5.41
C PRO A 126 -7.85 -8.72 -4.48
N LYS A 127 -9.14 -8.63 -4.80
CA LYS A 127 -10.19 -8.28 -3.84
C LYS A 127 -10.44 -9.48 -2.93
N LEU A 128 -10.02 -9.37 -1.67
CA LEU A 128 -10.28 -10.41 -0.68
C LEU A 128 -11.72 -10.31 -0.16
N LEU A 129 -12.41 -11.44 -0.04
CA LEU A 129 -13.75 -11.51 0.52
C LEU A 129 -13.68 -11.53 2.05
N LEU A 130 -13.72 -10.35 2.66
CA LEU A 130 -13.55 -10.15 4.10
C LEU A 130 -14.80 -9.47 4.71
N PRO A 131 -15.84 -10.20 5.12
CA PRO A 131 -17.13 -9.60 5.50
C PRO A 131 -17.11 -8.75 6.77
N LYS A 132 -16.05 -8.85 7.58
CA LYS A 132 -15.92 -8.13 8.87
C LYS A 132 -14.82 -7.06 8.84
N VAL A 133 -14.19 -6.83 7.69
CA VAL A 133 -13.10 -5.86 7.59
C VAL A 133 -13.65 -4.43 7.65
N THR A 134 -12.98 -3.56 8.39
CA THR A 134 -13.30 -2.13 8.52
C THR A 134 -12.10 -1.27 8.13
N LEU A 135 -12.28 0.05 8.03
CA LEU A 135 -11.15 0.96 7.81
C LEU A 135 -10.14 0.83 8.96
N LEU A 136 -10.64 0.73 10.20
CA LEU A 136 -9.80 0.59 11.39
C LEU A 136 -8.99 -0.72 11.38
N THR A 137 -9.62 -1.87 11.12
CA THR A 137 -8.86 -3.14 11.09
C THR A 137 -7.85 -3.17 9.95
N THR A 138 -8.17 -2.51 8.83
CA THR A 138 -7.25 -2.46 7.68
C THR A 138 -6.05 -1.58 7.97
N VAL A 139 -6.22 -0.42 8.64
CA VAL A 139 -5.06 0.41 9.03
C VAL A 139 -4.19 -0.28 10.07
N CYS A 140 -4.78 -1.01 11.02
CA CYS A 140 -4.00 -1.85 11.95
C CYS A 140 -3.18 -2.90 11.20
N LYS A 141 -3.76 -3.52 10.17
CA LYS A 141 -3.04 -4.52 9.38
C LYS A 141 -1.93 -3.88 8.54
N ILE A 142 -2.15 -2.73 7.92
CA ILE A 142 -1.09 -1.95 7.24
C ILE A 142 0.07 -1.67 8.21
N GLN A 143 -0.22 -1.23 9.44
CA GLN A 143 0.79 -0.95 10.45
C GLN A 143 1.58 -2.21 10.86
N GLU A 144 0.91 -3.36 10.95
CA GLU A 144 1.54 -4.66 11.21
C GLU A 144 2.52 -5.02 10.08
N GLU A 145 2.08 -4.98 8.82
CA GLU A 145 2.91 -5.32 7.65
C GLU A 145 4.11 -4.35 7.49
N VAL A 146 3.92 -3.06 7.75
CA VAL A 146 5.03 -2.07 7.81
C VAL A 146 6.01 -2.41 8.94
N GLY A 147 5.51 -2.90 10.08
CA GLY A 147 6.32 -3.39 11.17
C GLY A 147 7.16 -4.62 10.79
N GLU A 148 6.58 -5.57 10.06
CA GLU A 148 7.27 -6.75 9.54
C GLU A 148 8.36 -6.38 8.51
N LEU A 149 8.08 -5.45 7.60
CA LEU A 149 9.08 -4.86 6.70
C LEU A 149 10.25 -4.23 7.49
N THR A 150 9.93 -3.47 8.54
CA THR A 150 10.93 -2.86 9.43
C THR A 150 11.79 -3.91 10.13
N GLN A 151 11.23 -5.06 10.50
CA GLN A 151 12.02 -6.15 11.06
C GLN A 151 13.04 -6.70 10.06
N TYR A 152 12.72 -6.81 8.78
CA TYR A 152 13.65 -7.26 7.74
C TYR A 152 14.78 -6.25 7.50
N LEU A 153 14.44 -4.99 7.31
CA LEU A 153 15.40 -3.94 6.99
C LEU A 153 16.19 -3.42 8.21
N GLY A 154 15.69 -3.65 9.42
CA GLY A 154 16.34 -3.27 10.68
C GLY A 154 16.90 -4.49 11.43
N LYS A 155 16.04 -5.15 12.21
CA LYS A 155 16.44 -6.20 13.17
C LYS A 155 17.20 -7.35 12.51
N LYS A 156 16.64 -7.94 11.44
CA LYS A 156 17.23 -9.09 10.73
C LYS A 156 18.49 -8.69 9.94
N ALA A 157 18.68 -7.40 9.69
CA ALA A 157 19.89 -6.84 9.10
C ALA A 157 21.02 -6.59 10.14
N GLY A 158 20.73 -6.74 11.43
CA GLY A 158 21.64 -6.46 12.53
C GLY A 158 21.80 -4.96 12.82
N ALA A 159 20.83 -4.12 12.43
CA ALA A 159 20.94 -2.67 12.53
C ALA A 159 21.00 -2.16 14.00
N SER A 160 20.53 -2.95 14.97
CA SER A 160 20.61 -2.63 16.40
C SER A 160 21.64 -3.49 17.15
N GLY A 161 22.51 -4.20 16.44
CA GLY A 161 23.54 -5.07 17.02
C GLY A 161 23.06 -6.50 17.33
N GLU A 162 21.98 -6.95 16.70
CA GLU A 162 21.49 -8.33 16.84
C GLU A 162 22.55 -9.36 16.41
N SER A 163 22.73 -10.41 17.22
CA SER A 163 23.75 -11.44 16.98
C SER A 163 23.41 -12.41 15.85
N GLU A 164 22.11 -12.65 15.62
CA GLU A 164 21.62 -13.44 14.51
C GLU A 164 21.23 -12.50 13.35
N LYS A 165 22.02 -12.55 12.28
CA LYS A 165 21.80 -11.75 11.06
C LYS A 165 21.46 -12.67 9.90
N LEU A 166 20.41 -12.32 9.16
CA LEU A 166 20.10 -12.96 7.90
C LEU A 166 21.04 -12.46 6.80
N ASP A 167 21.30 -13.30 5.81
CA ASP A 167 22.01 -12.86 4.62
C ASP A 167 21.18 -11.82 3.85
N PHE A 168 21.87 -11.03 3.04
CA PHE A 168 21.24 -9.92 2.33
C PHE A 168 20.15 -10.36 1.36
N SER A 169 20.30 -11.52 0.71
CA SER A 169 19.26 -12.04 -0.20
C SER A 169 17.98 -12.35 0.57
N THR A 170 18.09 -13.03 1.71
CA THR A 170 16.92 -13.34 2.55
C THR A 170 16.24 -12.07 3.09
N ILE A 171 17.02 -11.01 3.37
CA ILE A 171 16.46 -9.70 3.77
C ILE A 171 15.64 -9.09 2.64
N LEU A 172 16.18 -9.07 1.41
CA LEU A 172 15.49 -8.53 0.24
C LEU A 172 14.22 -9.33 -0.08
N ASP A 173 14.31 -10.66 -0.07
CA ASP A 173 13.19 -11.55 -0.36
C ASP A 173 12.04 -11.35 0.64
N GLY A 174 12.37 -11.24 1.93
CA GLY A 174 11.40 -10.91 2.97
C GLY A 174 10.81 -9.52 2.80
N SER A 175 11.64 -8.52 2.51
CA SER A 175 11.20 -7.14 2.31
C SER A 175 10.19 -7.01 1.16
N VAL A 176 10.40 -7.72 0.05
CA VAL A 176 9.42 -7.74 -1.05
C VAL A 176 8.11 -8.40 -0.64
N GLN A 177 8.17 -9.51 0.11
CA GLN A 177 6.95 -10.18 0.55
C GLN A 177 6.11 -9.29 1.47
N GLU A 178 6.75 -8.54 2.36
CA GLU A 178 6.02 -7.61 3.24
C GLU A 178 5.53 -6.37 2.50
N LEU A 179 6.27 -5.86 1.49
CA LEU A 179 5.76 -4.81 0.61
C LEU A 179 4.51 -5.25 -0.16
N LEU A 180 4.45 -6.49 -0.64
CA LEU A 180 3.25 -7.03 -1.27
C LEU A 180 2.08 -7.17 -0.29
N ASP A 181 2.34 -7.50 0.98
CA ASP A 181 1.30 -7.55 2.00
C ASP A 181 0.79 -6.15 2.37
N VAL A 182 1.67 -5.14 2.47
CA VAL A 182 1.28 -3.73 2.60
C VAL A 182 0.40 -3.32 1.42
N ALA A 183 0.84 -3.57 0.19
CA ALA A 183 0.08 -3.24 -1.02
C ALA A 183 -1.29 -3.94 -1.04
N GLN A 184 -1.35 -5.22 -0.65
CA GLN A 184 -2.61 -5.97 -0.56
C GLN A 184 -3.57 -5.37 0.48
N CYS A 185 -3.05 -4.86 1.60
CA CYS A 185 -3.86 -4.15 2.58
C CYS A 185 -4.35 -2.81 2.03
N CYS A 186 -3.53 -2.08 1.26
CA CYS A 186 -3.96 -0.87 0.57
C CYS A 186 -5.11 -1.15 -0.41
N PHE A 187 -5.00 -2.22 -1.22
CA PHE A 187 -6.07 -2.67 -2.12
C PHE A 187 -7.35 -3.02 -1.34
N THR A 188 -7.20 -3.72 -0.21
CA THR A 188 -8.35 -4.05 0.66
C THR A 188 -9.07 -2.78 1.11
N MET A 189 -8.35 -1.76 1.57
CA MET A 189 -8.96 -0.49 1.97
C MET A 189 -9.58 0.24 0.79
N LEU A 190 -8.93 0.28 -0.38
CA LEU A 190 -9.50 0.87 -1.59
C LEU A 190 -10.83 0.20 -2.00
N TYR A 191 -10.95 -1.12 -1.86
CA TYR A 191 -12.22 -1.81 -2.11
C TYR A 191 -13.29 -1.46 -1.07
N ILE A 192 -12.93 -1.25 0.21
CA ILE A 192 -13.88 -0.74 1.22
C ILE A 192 -14.35 0.66 0.83
N LEU A 193 -13.43 1.55 0.42
CA LEU A 193 -13.75 2.91 0.00
C LEU A 193 -14.70 2.92 -1.20
N ALA A 194 -14.43 2.09 -2.22
CA ALA A 194 -15.28 1.94 -3.38
C ALA A 194 -16.65 1.34 -3.03
N ASP A 195 -16.70 0.21 -2.32
CA ASP A 195 -17.94 -0.53 -2.10
C ASP A 195 -18.88 0.16 -1.09
N ARG A 196 -18.32 0.70 0.01
CA ARG A 196 -19.11 1.23 1.13
C ARG A 196 -19.40 2.71 0.98
N TYR A 197 -18.47 3.46 0.41
CA TYR A 197 -18.54 4.92 0.33
C TYR A 197 -18.64 5.46 -1.10
N ASP A 198 -18.63 4.57 -2.11
CA ASP A 198 -18.72 4.91 -3.52
C ASP A 198 -17.63 5.91 -3.97
N VAL A 199 -16.43 5.77 -3.39
CA VAL A 199 -15.25 6.52 -3.82
C VAL A 199 -14.85 6.04 -5.21
N ASP A 200 -14.75 6.96 -6.17
CA ASP A 200 -14.18 6.66 -7.48
C ASP A 200 -12.66 6.51 -7.35
N THR A 201 -12.23 5.26 -7.33
CA THR A 201 -10.82 4.90 -7.17
C THR A 201 -9.96 5.24 -8.39
N ILE A 202 -10.56 5.38 -9.57
CA ILE A 202 -9.84 5.78 -10.78
C ILE A 202 -9.51 7.27 -10.66
N GLU A 203 -10.52 8.09 -10.40
CA GLU A 203 -10.36 9.53 -10.16
C GLU A 203 -9.38 9.79 -8.99
N LEU A 204 -9.51 9.03 -7.90
CA LEU A 204 -8.62 9.13 -6.75
C LEU A 204 -7.13 8.90 -7.11
N VAL A 205 -6.84 7.89 -7.93
CA VAL A 205 -5.47 7.61 -8.39
C VAL A 205 -4.97 8.70 -9.34
N GLU A 206 -5.82 9.17 -10.27
CA GLU A 206 -5.47 10.27 -11.18
C GLU A 206 -5.14 11.56 -10.40
N ASP A 207 -5.97 11.92 -9.43
CA ASP A 207 -5.76 13.09 -8.57
C ASP A 207 -4.49 12.98 -7.75
N HIS A 208 -4.19 11.79 -7.24
CA HIS A 208 -2.95 11.53 -6.53
C HIS A 208 -1.73 11.68 -7.44
N VAL A 209 -1.75 11.12 -8.65
CA VAL A 209 -0.65 11.28 -9.61
C VAL A 209 -0.48 12.76 -9.99
N ASN A 210 -1.58 13.48 -10.20
CA ASN A 210 -1.55 14.92 -10.47
C ASN A 210 -0.97 15.70 -9.28
N LYS A 211 -1.29 15.32 -8.03
CA LYS A 211 -0.68 15.88 -6.81
C LYS A 211 0.83 15.71 -6.82
N LEU A 212 1.33 14.51 -7.13
CA LEU A 212 2.78 14.23 -7.19
C LEU A 212 3.48 15.05 -8.29
N LYS A 213 2.86 15.18 -9.47
CA LYS A 213 3.37 16.02 -10.57
C LYS A 213 3.43 17.49 -10.17
N ARG A 214 2.38 18.03 -9.52
CA ARG A 214 2.34 19.42 -9.01
C ARG A 214 3.43 19.67 -7.96
N LYS A 215 3.70 18.69 -7.09
CA LYS A 215 4.80 18.76 -6.12
C LYS A 215 6.19 18.63 -6.78
N GLY A 216 6.25 18.31 -8.08
CA GLY A 216 7.50 18.15 -8.82
C GLY A 216 8.23 16.84 -8.50
N TYR A 217 7.53 15.82 -7.99
CA TYR A 217 8.14 14.54 -7.60
C TYR A 217 8.29 13.56 -8.76
N CYS A 218 7.45 13.69 -9.79
CA CYS A 218 7.50 12.87 -11.01
C CYS A 218 7.09 13.68 -12.25
N VAL A 219 7.29 13.10 -13.44
CA VAL A 219 6.91 13.67 -14.76
C VAL A 219 5.71 12.91 -15.32
#